data_AF-A0A6J7MRA3-F1
#
_entry.id   AF-A0A6J7MRA3-F1
#
_cell.length_a   1.000
_cell.length_b   1.000
_cell.length_c   1.000
_cell.angle_alpha   90.00
_cell.angle_beta   90.00
_cell.angle_gamma   90.00
#
_symmetry.space_group_name_H-M   'P 1'
#
loop_
_entity.id
_entity.type
_entity.pdbx_description
1 polymer ?
#
loop_
_entity_poly.entity_id
_entity_poly.type
_entity_poly.pdbx_seq_one_letter_code
_entity_poly.pdbx_strand_id
1 'polypeptide(L)'
;MRPGGTFLLLLNHPLLQTPGSGWIDDQVLDPPEQYWRVGPYLSEANTMEEVEQGVFIRFYHRPLSRYINAATEAGFRLQRMEEPAPAAGFMARADEYAAASSIPRLMFLKFLKL
;
A
#
# COMPACT_ATOMS: atom_id res chain seq x y z
N MET A 1 -10.69 -19.95 -11.41
CA MET A 1 -9.83 -20.87 -10.63
C MET A 1 -10.69 -22.03 -10.13
N ARG A 2 -10.14 -23.24 -10.02
CA ARG A 2 -10.88 -24.40 -9.49
C ARG A 2 -11.10 -24.25 -7.98
N PRO A 3 -12.19 -24.80 -7.40
CA PRO A 3 -12.37 -24.91 -5.96
C PRO A 3 -11.13 -25.51 -5.28
N GLY A 4 -10.74 -24.96 -4.13
CA GLY A 4 -9.50 -25.32 -3.41
C GLY A 4 -8.23 -24.63 -3.93
N GLY A 5 -8.29 -23.89 -5.04
CA GLY A 5 -7.15 -23.13 -5.55
C GLY A 5 -6.73 -21.98 -4.62
N THR A 6 -5.46 -21.60 -4.68
CA THR A 6 -4.90 -20.47 -3.93
C THR A 6 -4.64 -19.29 -4.84
N PHE A 7 -5.07 -18.09 -4.43
CA PHE A 7 -4.73 -16.83 -5.08
C PHE A 7 -3.92 -15.96 -4.11
N LEU A 8 -2.74 -15.53 -4.56
CA LEU A 8 -1.83 -14.68 -3.80
C LEU A 8 -1.82 -13.31 -4.47
N LEU A 9 -2.20 -12.27 -3.73
CA LEU A 9 -2.22 -10.90 -4.22
C LEU A 9 -1.19 -10.09 -3.43
N LEU A 10 -0.24 -9.49 -4.14
CA LEU A 10 0.75 -8.57 -3.61
C LEU A 10 0.51 -7.22 -4.27
N LEU A 11 0.32 -6.18 -3.46
CA LEU A 11 0.02 -4.85 -3.94
C LEU A 11 0.70 -3.79 -3.08
N ASN A 12 0.87 -2.60 -3.65
CA ASN A 12 1.14 -1.39 -2.88
C ASN A 12 0.02 -1.21 -1.85
N HIS A 13 0.38 -0.91 -0.60
CA HIS A 13 -0.56 -0.83 0.51
C HIS A 13 -1.60 0.27 0.23
N PRO A 14 -2.90 -0.05 0.06
CA PRO A 14 -3.90 0.92 -0.39
C PRO A 14 -3.99 2.19 0.47
N LEU A 15 -3.87 2.04 1.79
CA LEU A 15 -3.96 3.18 2.71
C LEU A 15 -2.75 4.11 2.62
N LEU A 16 -1.56 3.53 2.41
CA LEU A 16 -0.30 4.26 2.56
C LEU A 16 0.27 4.69 1.21
N GLN A 17 -0.26 4.15 0.12
CA GLN A 17 0.09 4.49 -1.25
C GLN A 17 -1.10 5.13 -1.99
N THR A 18 -2.14 5.60 -1.26
CA THR A 18 -3.21 6.41 -1.88
C THR A 18 -2.60 7.71 -2.42
N PRO A 19 -3.04 8.20 -3.60
CA PRO A 19 -2.55 9.44 -4.18
C PRO A 19 -2.61 10.61 -3.19
N GLY A 20 -1.56 11.42 -3.19
CA GLY A 20 -1.39 12.53 -2.24
C GLY A 20 -0.91 12.11 -0.85
N SER A 21 -0.60 10.84 -0.62
CA SER A 21 0.12 10.41 0.58
C SER A 21 1.61 10.64 0.47
N GLY A 22 2.29 10.82 1.60
CA GLY A 22 3.73 10.96 1.61
C GLY A 22 4.29 11.26 2.99
N TRP A 23 5.61 11.20 3.07
CA TRP A 23 6.37 11.62 4.24
C TRP A 23 6.30 13.14 4.38
N ILE A 24 5.98 13.60 5.58
CA ILE A 24 6.01 15.02 5.96
C ILE A 24 7.06 15.18 7.04
N ASP A 25 7.94 16.16 6.83
CA ASP A 25 8.89 16.64 7.82
C ASP A 25 8.38 17.99 8.34
N ASP A 26 7.68 17.96 9.47
CA ASP A 26 6.96 19.12 10.02
C ASP A 26 7.81 19.84 11.06
N GLN A 27 8.59 20.79 10.54
CA GLN A 27 9.48 21.64 11.32
C GLN A 27 8.77 22.84 11.97
N VAL A 28 7.45 22.99 11.78
CA VAL A 28 6.64 24.07 12.36
C VAL A 28 6.08 23.68 13.72
N LEU A 29 5.85 22.39 13.95
CA LEU A 29 5.46 21.84 15.25
C LEU A 29 6.57 22.02 16.30
N ASP A 30 6.17 22.15 17.57
CA ASP A 30 7.07 22.16 18.73
C ASP A 30 6.65 21.06 19.72
N PRO A 31 7.42 19.96 19.82
CA PRO A 31 8.66 19.68 19.08
C PRO A 31 8.41 19.34 17.59
N PRO A 32 9.41 19.49 16.71
CA PRO A 32 9.32 19.03 15.32
C PRO A 32 8.97 17.54 15.24
N GLU A 33 8.17 17.18 14.24
CA GLU A 33 7.68 15.80 14.06
C GLU A 33 7.77 15.36 12.59
N GLN A 34 7.96 14.06 12.39
CA GLN A 34 7.86 13.44 11.09
C GLN A 34 6.72 12.42 11.07
N TYR A 35 5.88 12.47 10.04
CA TYR A 35 4.73 11.58 9.92
C TYR A 35 4.38 11.24 8.48
N TRP A 36 3.61 10.16 8.29
CA TRP A 36 3.05 9.80 7.00
C TRP A 36 1.67 10.41 6.83
N ARG A 37 1.54 11.41 5.96
CA ARG A 37 0.24 11.95 5.60
C ARG A 37 -0.48 10.97 4.69
N VAL A 38 -1.72 10.66 5.00
CA VAL A 38 -2.61 9.84 4.15
C VAL A 38 -3.45 10.77 3.27
N GLY A 39 -3.47 10.49 1.97
CA GLY A 39 -4.33 11.19 1.00
C GLY A 39 -5.81 10.81 1.09
N PRO A 40 -6.66 11.18 0.11
CA PRO A 40 -8.10 10.90 0.08
C PRO A 40 -8.47 9.40 -0.11
N TYR A 41 -8.10 8.55 0.84
CA TYR A 41 -8.10 7.08 0.74
C TYR A 41 -9.41 6.45 0.26
N LEU A 42 -10.56 6.97 0.68
CA LEU A 42 -11.85 6.38 0.32
C LEU A 42 -12.29 6.69 -1.13
N SER A 43 -11.66 7.66 -1.79
CA SER A 43 -11.96 8.03 -3.18
C SER A 43 -11.11 7.20 -4.12
N GLU A 44 -11.72 6.42 -5.01
CA GLU A 44 -10.97 5.75 -6.08
C GLU A 44 -10.36 6.79 -7.03
N ALA A 45 -9.16 6.50 -7.54
CA ALA A 45 -8.45 7.41 -8.43
C ALA A 45 -7.65 6.64 -9.46
N ASN A 46 -7.39 7.28 -10.61
CA ASN A 46 -6.38 6.81 -11.55
C ASN A 46 -5.46 7.99 -11.90
N THR A 47 -4.17 7.84 -11.67
CA THR A 47 -3.16 8.90 -11.81
C THR A 47 -2.12 8.47 -12.82
N MET A 48 -1.66 9.38 -13.68
CA MET A 48 -0.48 9.15 -14.50
C MET A 48 0.71 9.74 -13.74
N GLU A 49 1.70 8.92 -13.44
CA GLU A 49 2.87 9.35 -12.67
C GLU A 49 4.13 9.06 -13.48
N GLU A 50 5.02 10.05 -13.54
CA GLU A 50 6.36 9.90 -14.09
C GLU A 50 7.24 9.28 -13.02
N VAL A 51 7.54 7.98 -13.15
CA VAL A 51 8.30 7.22 -12.13
C VAL A 51 9.81 7.33 -12.34
N GLU A 52 10.21 7.61 -13.57
CA GLU A 52 11.57 7.94 -14.01
C GLU A 52 11.45 8.91 -15.19
N GLN A 53 12.52 9.61 -15.55
CA GLN A 53 12.50 10.60 -16.63
C GLN A 53 11.96 9.99 -17.94
N GLY A 54 10.81 10.48 -18.40
CA GLY A 54 10.11 10.01 -19.60
C GLY A 54 9.31 8.71 -19.43
N VAL A 55 9.29 8.11 -18.23
CA VAL A 55 8.60 6.84 -17.93
C VAL A 55 7.33 7.11 -17.15
N PHE A 56 6.19 7.00 -17.84
CA PHE A 56 4.88 7.25 -17.26
C PHE A 56 4.13 5.94 -16.97
N ILE A 57 3.70 5.76 -15.72
CA ILE A 57 2.90 4.62 -15.29
C ILE A 57 1.54 5.12 -14.80
N ARG A 58 0.49 4.41 -15.22
CA ARG A 58 -0.87 4.61 -14.69
C ARG A 58 -1.03 3.85 -13.38
N PHE A 59 -1.24 4.57 -12.28
CA PHE A 59 -1.63 3.97 -11.00
C PHE A 59 -3.14 3.96 -10.85
N TYR A 60 -3.64 2.91 -10.19
CA TYR A 60 -5.05 2.78 -9.83
C TYR A 60 -5.16 2.62 -8.34
N HIS A 61 -5.75 3.62 -7.70
CA HIS A 61 -6.05 3.58 -6.28
C HIS A 61 -7.46 3.07 -6.04
N ARG A 62 -7.57 2.13 -5.10
CA ARG A 62 -8.83 1.59 -4.59
C ARG A 62 -8.68 1.35 -3.10
N PRO A 63 -9.70 1.65 -2.28
CA PRO A 63 -9.65 1.30 -0.86
C PRO A 63 -9.62 -0.23 -0.67
N LEU A 64 -9.07 -0.69 0.44
CA LEU A 64 -8.93 -2.13 0.78
C LEU A 64 -10.27 -2.87 0.68
N SER A 65 -11.37 -2.23 1.10
CA SER A 65 -12.72 -2.80 1.02
C SER A 65 -13.06 -3.24 -0.41
N ARG A 66 -12.61 -2.50 -1.44
CA ARG A 66 -12.86 -2.85 -2.83
C ARG A 66 -12.21 -4.18 -3.21
N TYR A 67 -10.99 -4.43 -2.75
CA TYR A 67 -10.28 -5.69 -3.00
C TYR A 67 -10.91 -6.87 -2.25
N ILE A 68 -11.20 -6.70 -0.95
CA ILE A 68 -11.75 -7.77 -0.11
C ILE A 68 -13.17 -8.15 -0.56
N ASN A 69 -14.02 -7.17 -0.84
CA ASN A 69 -15.40 -7.42 -1.25
C ASN A 69 -15.42 -8.08 -2.64
N ALA A 70 -14.65 -7.57 -3.61
CA ALA A 70 -14.59 -8.17 -4.95
C ALA A 70 -14.08 -9.63 -4.90
N ALA A 71 -13.07 -9.91 -4.07
CA ALA A 71 -12.61 -11.29 -3.87
C ALA A 71 -13.71 -12.17 -3.25
N THR A 72 -14.41 -11.66 -2.24
CA THR A 72 -15.50 -12.39 -1.56
C THR A 72 -16.67 -12.68 -2.50
N GLU A 73 -17.12 -11.68 -3.26
CA GLU A 73 -18.16 -11.81 -4.29
C GLU A 73 -17.76 -12.79 -5.40
N ALA A 74 -16.46 -12.83 -5.75
CA ALA A 74 -15.92 -13.81 -6.69
C ALA A 74 -15.78 -15.23 -6.07
N GLY A 75 -16.27 -15.45 -4.86
CA GLY A 75 -16.27 -16.72 -4.15
C GLY A 75 -14.90 -17.12 -3.63
N PHE A 76 -14.09 -16.16 -3.20
CA PHE A 76 -12.84 -16.40 -2.50
C PHE A 76 -13.01 -16.11 -1.00
N ARG A 77 -12.34 -16.90 -0.17
CA ARG A 77 -12.21 -16.68 1.26
C ARG A 77 -10.81 -16.17 1.58
N LEU A 78 -10.71 -15.05 2.28
CA LEU A 78 -9.43 -14.57 2.81
C LEU A 78 -8.89 -15.57 3.84
N GLN A 79 -7.65 -16.01 3.66
CA GLN A 79 -6.95 -16.92 4.58
C GLN A 79 -5.86 -16.23 5.38
N ARG A 80 -5.19 -15.22 4.81
CA ARG A 80 -4.10 -14.50 5.47
C ARG A 80 -3.96 -13.11 4.88
N MET A 81 -3.70 -12.13 5.73
CA MET A 81 -3.31 -10.78 5.36
C MET A 81 -2.01 -10.45 6.11
N GLU A 82 -1.04 -9.87 5.41
CA GLU A 82 0.23 -9.43 5.99
C GLU A 82 0.60 -8.04 5.48
N GLU A 83 1.25 -7.27 6.34
CA GLU A 83 1.74 -5.92 6.09
C GLU A 83 3.22 -5.86 6.46
N PRO A 84 4.11 -6.41 5.62
CA PRO A 84 5.52 -6.52 5.97
C PRO A 84 6.18 -5.14 6.08
N ALA A 85 7.04 -5.00 7.08
CA ALA A 85 7.97 -3.87 7.17
C ALA A 85 8.86 -3.81 5.92
N PRO A 86 9.37 -2.62 5.54
CA PRO A 86 10.36 -2.50 4.48
C PRO A 86 11.57 -3.40 4.72
N ALA A 87 12.17 -3.90 3.62
CA ALA A 87 13.35 -4.75 3.70
C ALA A 87 14.50 -4.04 4.42
N ALA A 88 15.29 -4.76 5.21
CA ALA A 88 16.41 -4.19 5.96
C ALA A 88 17.41 -3.42 5.06
N GLY A 89 17.64 -3.89 3.83
CA GLY A 89 18.49 -3.18 2.86
C GLY A 89 17.92 -1.85 2.34
N PHE A 90 16.59 -1.67 2.38
CA PHE A 90 15.97 -0.37 2.13
C PHE A 90 16.18 0.54 3.34
N MET A 91 15.94 0.04 4.55
CA MET A 91 16.12 0.79 5.79
C MET A 91 17.57 1.31 5.95
N ALA A 92 18.56 0.49 5.61
CA ALA A 92 19.98 0.86 5.65
C ALA A 92 20.39 1.96 4.64
N ARG A 93 19.51 2.35 3.73
CA ARG A 93 19.73 3.43 2.74
C ARG A 93 18.84 4.64 3.01
N ALA A 94 18.01 4.58 4.04
CA ALA A 94 16.93 5.51 4.33
C ALA A 94 17.06 6.05 5.77
N ASP A 95 18.29 6.43 6.17
CA ASP A 95 18.62 6.86 7.53
C ASP A 95 17.81 8.09 7.97
N GLU A 96 17.37 8.92 7.03
CA GLU A 96 16.53 10.11 7.25
C GLU A 96 15.06 9.78 7.59
N TYR A 97 14.65 8.52 7.48
CA TYR A 97 13.27 8.05 7.67
C TYR A 97 13.18 6.95 8.72
N ALA A 98 13.63 7.21 9.95
CA ALA A 98 13.68 6.21 11.01
C ALA A 98 12.32 5.51 11.26
N ALA A 99 11.19 6.23 11.15
CA ALA A 99 9.86 5.63 11.30
C ALA A 99 9.37 4.87 10.05
N ALA A 100 10.11 4.85 8.95
CA ALA A 100 9.72 4.09 7.76
C ALA A 100 9.55 2.58 8.04
N SER A 101 10.24 2.04 9.05
CA SER A 101 10.08 0.64 9.45
C SER A 101 8.68 0.30 9.98
N SER A 102 7.94 1.28 10.50
CA SER A 102 6.58 1.09 11.01
C SER A 102 5.50 1.39 9.95
N ILE A 103 5.88 1.76 8.73
CA ILE A 103 4.96 2.14 7.65
C ILE A 103 5.03 1.09 6.53
N PRO A 104 4.09 0.13 6.47
CA PRO A 104 4.11 -0.91 5.45
C PRO A 104 3.78 -0.33 4.07
N ARG A 105 4.71 -0.46 3.12
CA ARG A 105 4.47 -0.03 1.74
C ARG A 105 3.77 -1.09 0.89
N LEU A 106 3.83 -2.35 1.31
CA LEU A 106 3.24 -3.49 0.62
C LEU A 106 2.17 -4.15 1.48
N MET A 107 1.19 -4.76 0.83
CA MET A 107 0.21 -5.64 1.43
C MET A 107 0.23 -6.98 0.70
N PHE A 108 0.17 -8.06 1.47
CA PHE A 108 -0.01 -9.42 0.97
C PHE A 108 -1.35 -9.98 1.42
N LEU A 109 -2.10 -10.54 0.48
CA LEU A 109 -3.37 -11.21 0.73
C LEU A 109 -3.33 -12.62 0.12
N LYS A 110 -3.63 -13.62 0.94
CA LYS A 110 -3.83 -15.01 0.52
C LYS A 110 -5.31 -15.34 0.55
N PHE A 111 -5.82 -15.80 -0.58
CA PHE A 111 -7.20 -16.23 -0.74
C PHE A 111 -7.29 -17.70 -1.14
N LEU A 112 -8.33 -18.39 -0.66
CA LEU A 112 -8.74 -19.71 -1.11
C LEU A 112 -9.99 -19.58 -1.96
N LYS A 113 -10.03 -20.22 -3.13
CA LYS A 113 -11.27 -20.34 -3.91
C LYS A 113 -12.18 -21.37 -3.27
N LEU A 114 -13.39 -20.94 -2.90
CA LEU A 114 -14.47 -21.81 -2.44
C LEU A 114 -15.00 -22.66 -3.60
#